data_AF-K4A0G8-F1
#
_entry.id   AF-K4A0G8-F1
#
_cell.length_a   1.000
_cell.length_b   1.000
_cell.length_c   1.000
_cell.angle_alpha   90.00
_cell.angle_beta   90.00
_cell.angle_gamma   90.00
#
_symmetry.space_group_name_H-M   'P 1'
#
loop_
_entity.id
_entity.type
_entity.pdbx_description
1 polymer ?
#
loop_
_entity_poly.entity_id
_entity_poly.type
_entity_poly.pdbx_seq_one_letter_code
_entity_poly.pdbx_strand_id
1 'polypeptide(L)'
;MTQHRGATLLLASVLLLISSLATTTRAAMTAAGSYTDDKLPANRSYAHCAALGKLGTTLHWTYDAKTALLSLAFVAPPAPGANGTGWVSWALNPTGDGMKGAQALVAFKRGKPPTYVATDLAADESGGKVRLYGKLRLHQGMEVVNHIWNVGSTVTDGAPAKHALGQENLNAKGRLVLSGSAASTYVSAPVLMLLGFAGFLAIA
;
A
#
# COMPACT_ATOMS: atom_id res chain seq x y z
N MET A 1 20.34 75.83 -31.33
CA MET A 1 19.21 74.91 -31.61
C MET A 1 19.80 73.63 -32.17
N THR A 2 20.08 72.59 -31.37
CA THR A 2 19.16 71.64 -30.71
C THR A 2 18.50 70.67 -31.69
N GLN A 3 19.10 69.48 -31.89
CA GLN A 3 18.41 68.17 -31.98
C GLN A 3 19.33 67.15 -32.64
N HIS A 4 20.28 66.55 -31.92
CA HIS A 4 20.75 65.20 -32.26
C HIS A 4 21.27 64.39 -31.05
N ARG A 5 21.19 64.95 -29.83
CA ARG A 5 21.66 64.26 -28.61
C ARG A 5 20.56 63.47 -27.87
N GLY A 6 19.29 63.60 -28.27
CA GLY A 6 18.16 62.94 -27.59
C GLY A 6 17.88 61.50 -28.02
N ALA A 7 18.17 61.14 -29.28
CA ALA A 7 17.79 59.83 -29.82
C ALA A 7 18.73 58.69 -29.39
N THR A 8 20.03 58.96 -29.23
CA THR A 8 21.03 57.94 -28.88
C THR A 8 20.98 57.56 -27.40
N LEU A 9 20.55 58.48 -26.52
CA LEU A 9 20.37 58.21 -25.08
C LEU A 9 19.10 57.40 -24.80
N LEU A 10 18.05 57.52 -25.62
CA LEU A 10 16.81 56.77 -25.45
C LEU A 10 16.97 55.29 -25.86
N LEU A 11 17.77 54.99 -26.89
CA LEU A 11 18.06 53.60 -27.29
C LEU A 11 18.96 52.86 -26.28
N ALA A 12 19.94 53.55 -25.68
CA ALA A 12 20.78 52.95 -24.63
C ALA A 12 20.01 52.72 -23.32
N SER A 13 19.02 53.58 -23.01
CA SER A 13 18.15 53.43 -21.84
C SER A 13 17.20 52.24 -21.97
N VAL A 14 16.65 52.00 -23.17
CA VAL A 14 15.73 50.87 -23.41
C VAL A 14 16.46 49.52 -23.40
N LEU A 15 17.71 49.43 -23.89
CA LEU A 15 18.49 48.18 -23.84
C LEU A 15 19.01 47.81 -22.43
N LEU A 16 19.18 48.78 -21.52
CA LEU A 16 19.57 48.53 -20.12
C LEU A 16 18.39 48.20 -19.18
N LEU A 17 17.16 48.40 -19.63
CA LEU A 17 15.92 48.07 -18.89
C LEU A 17 15.37 46.66 -19.22
N ILE A 18 15.90 45.98 -20.23
CA ILE A 18 15.47 44.61 -20.62
C ILE A 18 16.41 43.53 -20.05
N SER A 19 17.57 43.90 -19.50
CA SER A 19 18.52 42.96 -18.89
C SER A 19 18.22 42.60 -17.42
N SER A 20 17.11 43.04 -16.85
CA SER A 20 16.81 42.91 -15.42
C SER A 20 15.53 42.12 -15.12
N LEU A 21 15.29 40.97 -15.78
CA LEU A 21 14.28 40.03 -15.31
C LEU A 21 14.53 38.57 -15.75
N ALA A 22 15.70 38.05 -15.39
CA ALA A 22 15.92 36.60 -15.32
C ALA A 22 16.86 36.25 -14.18
N THR A 23 16.62 36.81 -12.99
CA THR A 23 17.02 36.13 -11.76
C THR A 23 16.03 34.99 -11.55
N THR A 24 16.37 33.81 -12.09
CA THR A 24 15.82 32.56 -11.56
C THR A 24 16.19 32.52 -10.09
N THR A 25 15.30 33.01 -9.24
CA THR A 25 15.30 32.67 -7.83
C THR A 25 15.13 31.16 -7.81
N ARG A 26 16.24 30.44 -7.64
CA ARG A 26 16.18 29.08 -7.12
C ARG A 26 15.44 29.25 -5.80
N ALA A 27 14.16 28.88 -5.77
CA ALA A 27 13.50 28.59 -4.52
C ALA A 27 14.41 27.52 -3.89
N ALA A 28 15.25 27.95 -2.95
CA ALA A 28 15.71 27.02 -1.95
C ALA A 28 14.40 26.52 -1.35
N MET A 29 14.03 25.27 -1.63
CA MET A 29 13.06 24.58 -0.80
C MET A 29 13.60 24.75 0.61
N THR A 30 12.98 25.67 1.34
CA THR A 30 13.16 25.80 2.77
C THR A 30 12.92 24.42 3.34
N ALA A 31 13.87 24.01 4.17
CA ALA A 31 14.07 22.70 4.74
C ALA A 31 12.77 21.92 4.97
N ALA A 32 12.87 20.60 4.75
CA ALA A 32 11.94 19.62 5.31
C ALA A 32 11.45 20.13 6.67
N GLY A 33 10.15 20.48 6.74
CA GLY A 33 9.55 20.97 7.97
C GLY A 33 9.93 20.02 9.09
N SER A 34 10.35 20.57 10.22
CA SER A 34 10.92 19.84 11.36
C SER A 34 10.32 18.45 11.45
N TYR A 35 11.16 17.46 11.14
CA TYR A 35 10.83 16.05 11.30
C TYR A 35 10.21 15.92 12.69
N THR A 36 8.94 15.53 12.76
CA THR A 36 8.39 15.03 14.02
C THR A 36 9.39 14.00 14.56
N ASP A 37 9.62 13.99 15.86
CA ASP A 37 10.59 13.16 16.60
C ASP A 37 10.29 11.63 16.51
N ASP A 38 9.72 11.18 15.40
CA ASP A 38 9.53 9.79 15.08
C ASP A 38 10.91 9.12 14.95
N LYS A 39 11.35 8.50 16.05
CA LYS A 39 12.62 7.79 16.13
C LYS A 39 12.53 6.49 15.33
N LEU A 40 12.75 6.61 14.02
CA LEU A 40 12.85 5.46 13.12
C LEU A 40 14.12 4.64 13.41
N PRO A 41 14.14 3.33 13.09
CA PRO A 41 15.33 2.51 13.19
C PRO A 41 16.52 3.09 12.40
N ALA A 42 17.75 2.87 12.87
CA ALA A 42 18.95 3.49 12.32
C ALA A 42 19.19 3.26 10.82
N ASN A 43 18.63 2.20 10.24
CA ASN A 43 18.73 1.86 8.81
C ASN A 43 17.52 2.33 7.98
N ARG A 44 16.68 3.22 8.50
CA ARG A 44 15.47 3.75 7.84
C ARG A 44 15.51 5.27 7.82
N SER A 45 16.26 5.83 6.87
CA SER A 45 16.31 7.27 6.59
C SER A 45 15.57 7.61 5.30
N TYR A 46 14.96 8.80 5.27
CA TYR A 46 14.13 9.27 4.16
C TYR A 46 14.41 10.74 3.86
N ALA A 47 14.35 11.13 2.59
CA ALA A 47 14.65 12.48 2.13
C ALA A 47 13.57 13.49 2.54
N HIS A 48 12.32 13.04 2.64
CA HIS A 48 11.16 13.87 2.93
C HIS A 48 10.36 13.33 4.11
N CYS A 49 9.66 14.24 4.79
CA CYS A 49 8.76 13.95 5.89
C CYS A 49 7.63 15.00 5.92
N ALA A 50 6.42 14.57 6.28
CA ALA A 50 5.29 15.46 6.52
C ALA A 50 4.28 14.85 7.49
N ALA A 51 3.75 15.65 8.40
CA ALA A 51 2.54 15.32 9.16
C ALA A 51 1.31 15.42 8.23
N LEU A 52 0.43 14.43 8.23
CA LEU A 52 -0.74 14.39 7.33
C LEU A 52 -1.98 15.10 7.92
N GLY A 53 -1.83 15.79 9.06
CA GLY A 53 -2.85 16.65 9.66
C GLY A 53 -4.03 15.93 10.32
N LYS A 54 -4.12 14.60 10.21
CA LYS A 54 -5.16 13.76 10.85
C LYS A 54 -4.55 12.57 11.56
N LEU A 55 -5.25 12.09 12.59
CA LEU A 55 -4.94 10.86 13.32
C LEU A 55 -3.52 10.81 13.95
N GLY A 56 -2.85 11.96 14.11
CA GLY A 56 -1.47 12.01 14.60
C GLY A 56 -0.49 11.28 13.69
N THR A 57 -0.70 11.35 12.36
CA THR A 57 0.06 10.56 11.39
C THR A 57 1.18 11.36 10.72
N THR A 58 2.28 10.66 10.46
CA THR A 58 3.45 11.17 9.74
C THR A 58 3.77 10.24 8.57
N LEU A 59 4.13 10.81 7.42
CA LEU A 59 4.68 10.08 6.29
C LEU A 59 6.13 10.52 6.05
N HIS A 60 7.03 9.55 6.00
CA HIS A 60 8.42 9.73 5.57
C HIS A 60 8.60 9.03 4.23
N TRP A 61 9.29 9.65 3.27
CA TRP A 61 9.53 9.02 1.97
C TRP A 61 10.78 9.51 1.25
N THR A 62 11.29 8.67 0.36
CA THR A 62 12.28 9.00 -0.67
C THR A 62 11.77 8.43 -1.97
N TYR A 63 11.72 9.24 -3.03
CA TYR A 63 11.36 8.79 -4.36
C TYR A 63 12.56 8.94 -5.30
N ASP A 64 12.98 7.84 -5.91
CA ASP A 64 13.95 7.87 -7.00
C ASP A 64 13.20 7.83 -8.34
N ALA A 65 13.15 8.98 -9.01
CA ALA A 65 12.48 9.11 -10.30
C ALA A 65 13.16 8.31 -11.43
N LYS A 66 14.46 7.98 -11.31
CA LYS A 66 15.18 7.23 -12.34
C LYS A 66 14.81 5.75 -12.33
N THR A 67 14.58 5.19 -11.15
CA THR A 67 14.21 3.79 -10.95
C THR A 67 12.72 3.61 -10.66
N ALA A 68 11.96 4.70 -10.61
CA ALA A 68 10.55 4.75 -10.21
C ALA A 68 10.28 4.08 -8.85
N LEU A 69 11.23 4.15 -7.92
CA LEU A 69 11.14 3.48 -6.63
C LEU A 69 10.75 4.46 -5.52
N LEU A 70 9.62 4.19 -4.86
CA LEU A 70 9.17 4.88 -3.65
C LEU A 70 9.55 4.05 -2.41
N SER A 71 10.44 4.59 -1.58
CA SER A 71 10.72 4.08 -0.24
C SER A 71 9.96 4.92 0.78
N LEU A 72 9.25 4.31 1.72
CA LEU A 72 8.43 5.05 2.68
C LEU A 72 8.37 4.42 4.08
N ALA A 73 8.06 5.25 5.08
CA ALA A 73 7.58 4.86 6.39
C ALA A 73 6.35 5.70 6.77
N PHE A 74 5.25 5.02 7.06
CA PHE A 74 4.05 5.64 7.63
C PHE A 74 4.01 5.39 9.13
N VAL A 75 3.84 6.45 9.91
CA VAL A 75 3.80 6.42 11.37
C VAL A 75 2.43 6.90 11.84
N ALA A 76 1.82 6.13 12.73
CA ALA A 76 0.51 6.43 13.29
C ALA A 76 0.41 5.86 14.71
N PRO A 77 -0.22 6.58 15.67
CA PRO A 77 -0.59 5.99 16.94
C PRO A 77 -1.64 4.88 16.71
N PRO A 78 -1.66 3.82 17.54
CA PRO A 78 -2.77 2.88 17.54
C PRO A 78 -4.11 3.61 17.79
N ALA A 79 -5.19 3.08 17.23
CA ALA A 79 -6.52 3.64 17.48
C ALA A 79 -6.82 3.71 19.01
N PRO A 80 -7.45 4.79 19.51
CA PRO A 80 -7.83 4.89 20.92
C PRO A 80 -8.64 3.67 21.37
N GLY A 81 -8.31 3.10 22.53
CA GLY A 81 -8.98 1.92 23.08
C GLY A 81 -8.57 0.59 22.44
N ALA A 82 -7.64 0.58 21.48
CA ALA A 82 -7.25 -0.64 20.79
C ALA A 82 -6.50 -1.65 21.66
N ASN A 83 -5.98 -1.30 22.84
CA ASN A 83 -5.36 -2.23 23.82
C ASN A 83 -4.39 -3.27 23.21
N GLY A 84 -3.65 -2.89 22.15
CA GLY A 84 -2.71 -3.78 21.45
C GLY A 84 -3.31 -4.71 20.38
N THR A 85 -4.58 -4.55 20.00
CA THR A 85 -5.25 -5.29 18.90
C THR A 85 -5.59 -4.41 17.70
N GLY A 86 -5.20 -3.14 17.73
CA GLY A 86 -5.45 -2.18 16.67
C GLY A 86 -4.59 -2.38 15.43
N TRP A 87 -4.97 -1.68 14.37
CA TRP A 87 -4.30 -1.68 13.07
C TRP A 87 -4.10 -0.25 12.58
N VAL A 88 -3.15 -0.08 11.67
CA VAL A 88 -2.87 1.17 10.95
C VAL A 88 -2.69 0.83 9.47
N SER A 89 -3.07 1.75 8.59
CA SER A 89 -2.92 1.56 7.14
C SER A 89 -2.54 2.84 6.43
N TRP A 90 -1.80 2.69 5.33
CA TRP A 90 -1.51 3.74 4.37
C TRP A 90 -1.74 3.21 2.95
N ALA A 91 -2.17 4.06 2.03
CA ALA A 91 -2.54 3.61 0.69
C ALA A 91 -2.25 4.66 -0.39
N LEU A 92 -2.08 4.18 -1.62
CA LEU A 92 -2.10 4.99 -2.83
C LEU A 92 -3.31 4.61 -3.68
N ASN A 93 -3.96 5.60 -4.28
CA ASN A 93 -5.04 5.36 -5.23
C ASN A 93 -4.71 6.00 -6.58
N PRO A 94 -4.42 5.20 -7.63
CA PRO A 94 -4.14 5.73 -8.96
C PRO A 94 -5.40 6.18 -9.72
N THR A 95 -6.60 5.85 -9.21
CA THR A 95 -7.88 6.04 -9.92
C THR A 95 -8.79 7.11 -9.31
N GLY A 96 -8.45 7.65 -8.13
CA GLY A 96 -9.26 8.67 -7.45
C GLY A 96 -8.71 9.05 -6.08
N ASP A 97 -9.47 9.88 -5.34
CA ASP A 97 -9.15 10.36 -3.99
C ASP A 97 -9.86 9.56 -2.87
N GLY A 98 -10.75 8.63 -3.25
CA GLY A 98 -11.47 7.74 -2.35
C GLY A 98 -10.75 6.43 -2.04
N MET A 99 -11.41 5.53 -1.30
CA MET A 99 -10.88 4.19 -0.99
C MET A 99 -10.99 3.21 -2.16
N LYS A 100 -11.97 3.39 -3.06
CA LYS A 100 -12.18 2.49 -4.20
C LYS A 100 -11.01 2.60 -5.18
N GLY A 101 -10.35 1.48 -5.47
CA GLY A 101 -9.15 1.44 -6.32
C GLY A 101 -7.84 1.71 -5.56
N ALA A 102 -7.90 2.00 -4.26
CA ALA A 102 -6.70 2.20 -3.46
C ALA A 102 -5.97 0.87 -3.18
N GLN A 103 -4.65 0.92 -3.20
CA GLN A 103 -3.75 -0.16 -2.84
C GLN A 103 -3.14 0.11 -1.47
N ALA A 104 -3.44 -0.75 -0.49
CA ALA A 104 -3.13 -0.54 0.92
C ALA A 104 -1.90 -1.32 1.41
N LEU A 105 -1.10 -0.68 2.25
CA LEU A 105 -0.25 -1.31 3.25
C LEU A 105 -0.98 -1.27 4.60
N VAL A 106 -1.10 -2.41 5.27
CA VAL A 106 -1.77 -2.53 6.59
C VAL A 106 -0.83 -3.20 7.58
N ALA A 107 -0.71 -2.63 8.77
CA ALA A 107 0.08 -3.17 9.88
C ALA A 107 -0.77 -3.30 11.14
N PHE A 108 -0.60 -4.39 11.88
CA PHE A 108 -1.25 -4.61 13.17
C PHE A 108 -0.48 -5.65 13.98
N LYS A 109 -0.70 -5.64 15.30
CA LYS A 109 -0.15 -6.66 16.19
C LYS A 109 -0.99 -7.93 16.03
N ARG A 110 -0.44 -8.93 15.33
CA ARG A 110 -1.02 -10.27 15.32
C ARG A 110 -0.91 -10.89 16.71
N GLY A 111 -1.92 -11.67 17.11
CA GLY A 111 -1.72 -12.75 18.10
C GLY A 111 -0.74 -13.82 17.54
N LYS A 112 -0.63 -15.01 18.15
CA LYS A 112 0.07 -16.14 17.49
C LYS A 112 -0.93 -17.01 16.68
N PRO A 113 -1.24 -16.69 15.40
CA PRO A 113 -1.73 -17.71 14.49
C PRO A 113 -0.54 -18.53 13.98
N PRO A 114 -0.76 -19.80 13.58
CA PRO A 114 0.27 -20.54 12.87
C PRO A 114 0.56 -19.87 11.52
N THR A 115 1.67 -19.14 11.42
CA THR A 115 2.17 -18.68 10.11
C THR A 115 2.75 -19.89 9.39
N TYR A 116 2.24 -20.17 8.19
CA TYR A 116 2.83 -21.15 7.28
C TYR A 116 3.73 -20.41 6.30
N VAL A 117 4.97 -20.87 6.14
CA VAL A 117 5.88 -20.32 5.12
C VAL A 117 5.54 -20.97 3.79
N ALA A 118 5.18 -20.17 2.79
CA ALA A 118 4.85 -20.65 1.45
C ALA A 118 6.06 -20.54 0.51
N THR A 119 6.37 -21.61 -0.21
CA THR A 119 7.44 -21.67 -1.23
C THR A 119 6.95 -22.40 -2.46
N ASP A 120 7.73 -22.36 -3.55
CA ASP A 120 7.44 -23.06 -4.82
C ASP A 120 6.02 -22.77 -5.36
N LEU A 121 5.60 -21.50 -5.26
CA LEU A 121 4.29 -21.06 -5.74
C LEU A 121 4.28 -20.99 -7.26
N ALA A 122 3.30 -21.65 -7.88
CA ALA A 122 3.08 -21.57 -9.32
C ALA A 122 1.58 -21.65 -9.64
N ALA A 123 1.20 -21.23 -10.85
CA ALA A 123 -0.15 -21.38 -11.36
C ALA A 123 -0.11 -21.60 -12.87
N ASP A 124 -1.07 -22.35 -13.39
CA ASP A 124 -1.31 -22.48 -14.82
C ASP A 124 -2.80 -22.62 -15.12
N GLU A 125 -3.14 -22.64 -16.41
CA GLU A 125 -4.48 -22.95 -16.89
C GLU A 125 -4.44 -24.12 -17.88
N SER A 126 -5.31 -25.10 -17.69
CA SER A 126 -5.45 -26.22 -18.61
C SER A 126 -6.89 -26.72 -18.63
N GLY A 127 -7.46 -26.90 -19.84
CA GLY A 127 -8.83 -27.38 -20.00
C GLY A 127 -9.90 -26.45 -19.40
N GLY A 128 -9.68 -25.13 -19.46
CA GLY A 128 -10.58 -24.12 -18.89
C GLY A 128 -10.59 -24.09 -17.36
N LYS A 129 -9.59 -24.68 -16.70
CA LYS A 129 -9.42 -24.69 -15.25
C LYS A 129 -8.09 -24.07 -14.88
N VAL A 130 -8.11 -23.21 -13.87
CA VAL A 130 -6.89 -22.68 -13.25
C VAL A 130 -6.41 -23.68 -12.18
N ARG A 131 -5.12 -23.99 -12.18
CA ARG A 131 -4.46 -24.83 -11.18
C ARG A 131 -3.46 -23.99 -10.41
N LEU A 132 -3.44 -24.18 -9.10
CA LEU A 132 -2.53 -23.49 -8.17
C LEU A 132 -1.63 -24.54 -7.52
N TYR A 133 -0.35 -24.23 -7.40
CA TYR A 133 0.68 -25.09 -6.83
C TYR A 133 1.44 -24.35 -5.74
N GLY A 134 1.89 -25.07 -4.72
CA GLY A 134 2.69 -24.49 -3.65
C GLY A 134 3.11 -25.52 -2.60
N LYS A 135 4.13 -25.16 -1.82
CA LYS A 135 4.55 -25.88 -0.62
C LYS A 135 4.35 -24.99 0.60
N LEU A 136 3.79 -25.56 1.67
CA LEU A 136 3.54 -24.85 2.92
C LEU A 136 4.32 -25.52 4.05
N ARG A 137 5.19 -24.76 4.73
CA ARG A 137 5.81 -25.20 5.98
C ARG A 137 4.82 -25.04 7.13
N LEU A 138 4.20 -26.15 7.45
CA LEU A 138 3.28 -26.37 8.56
C LEU A 138 4.05 -26.46 9.90
N HIS A 139 3.41 -26.12 11.03
CA HIS A 139 4.00 -26.35 12.36
C HIS A 139 4.14 -27.84 12.63
N GLN A 140 5.18 -28.23 13.37
CA GLN A 140 5.41 -29.62 13.74
C GLN A 140 4.25 -30.17 14.58
N GLY A 141 3.90 -31.43 14.34
CA GLY A 141 2.82 -32.12 15.07
C GLY A 141 1.41 -31.80 14.61
N MET A 142 1.22 -31.00 13.54
CA MET A 142 -0.12 -30.82 12.97
C MET A 142 -0.52 -32.04 12.13
N GLU A 143 -1.72 -32.54 12.39
CA GLU A 143 -2.29 -33.69 11.67
C GLU A 143 -3.55 -33.33 10.87
N VAL A 144 -4.27 -32.28 11.29
CA VAL A 144 -5.50 -31.80 10.64
C VAL A 144 -5.49 -30.29 10.59
N VAL A 145 -5.84 -29.72 9.43
CA VAL A 145 -6.01 -28.27 9.24
C VAL A 145 -7.39 -27.94 8.69
N ASN A 146 -7.89 -26.74 8.97
CA ASN A 146 -9.06 -26.21 8.28
C ASN A 146 -8.62 -25.53 6.98
N HIS A 147 -9.38 -25.70 5.91
CA HIS A 147 -9.17 -25.00 4.64
C HIS A 147 -10.47 -24.38 4.11
N ILE A 148 -10.34 -23.35 3.29
CA ILE A 148 -11.43 -22.57 2.70
C ILE A 148 -11.02 -22.25 1.26
N TRP A 149 -11.96 -22.28 0.32
CA TRP A 149 -11.72 -21.93 -1.07
C TRP A 149 -12.88 -21.10 -1.60
N ASN A 150 -12.62 -20.23 -2.57
CA ASN A 150 -13.65 -19.43 -3.22
C ASN A 150 -13.26 -19.20 -4.68
N VAL A 151 -14.27 -18.98 -5.54
CA VAL A 151 -14.05 -18.56 -6.92
C VAL A 151 -14.80 -17.26 -7.20
N GLY A 152 -14.12 -16.32 -7.85
CA GLY A 152 -14.66 -15.03 -8.24
C GLY A 152 -14.72 -14.89 -9.76
N SER A 153 -15.66 -14.08 -10.26
CA SER A 153 -15.90 -13.91 -11.69
C SER A 153 -15.07 -12.79 -12.34
N THR A 154 -14.47 -11.92 -11.53
CA THR A 154 -13.96 -10.64 -12.04
C THR A 154 -12.73 -10.19 -11.28
N VAL A 155 -11.77 -9.66 -12.04
CA VAL A 155 -10.65 -8.85 -11.55
C VAL A 155 -10.92 -7.43 -12.04
N THR A 156 -10.90 -6.47 -11.12
CA THR A 156 -11.09 -5.04 -11.43
C THR A 156 -9.86 -4.30 -10.94
N ASP A 157 -9.29 -3.45 -11.78
CA ASP A 157 -8.10 -2.64 -11.47
C ASP A 157 -6.91 -3.46 -10.93
N GLY A 158 -6.73 -4.66 -11.47
CA GLY A 158 -5.65 -5.58 -11.09
C GLY A 158 -5.88 -6.31 -9.75
N ALA A 159 -7.03 -6.13 -9.10
CA ALA A 159 -7.39 -6.82 -7.86
C ALA A 159 -8.63 -7.73 -8.07
N PRO A 160 -8.68 -8.92 -7.46
CA PRO A 160 -9.90 -9.73 -7.46
C PRO A 160 -11.06 -8.95 -6.84
N ALA A 161 -12.19 -8.88 -7.56
CA ALA A 161 -13.42 -8.39 -6.98
C ALA A 161 -13.97 -9.40 -5.97
N LYS A 162 -14.91 -8.94 -5.13
CA LYS A 162 -15.64 -9.82 -4.21
C LYS A 162 -16.26 -11.00 -4.98
N HIS A 163 -16.02 -12.22 -4.53
CA HIS A 163 -16.67 -13.40 -5.08
C HIS A 163 -18.19 -13.40 -4.81
N ALA A 164 -18.97 -14.18 -5.56
CA ALA A 164 -20.40 -14.30 -5.34
C ALA A 164 -20.70 -14.78 -3.89
N LEU A 165 -21.73 -14.23 -3.26
CA LEU A 165 -22.19 -14.64 -1.92
C LEU A 165 -23.22 -15.79 -1.96
N GLY A 166 -23.30 -16.50 -3.08
CA GLY A 166 -24.12 -17.70 -3.19
C GLY A 166 -23.64 -18.79 -2.22
N GLN A 167 -24.54 -19.72 -1.92
CA GLN A 167 -24.32 -20.75 -0.91
C GLN A 167 -23.08 -21.60 -1.20
N GLU A 168 -22.78 -21.89 -2.48
CA GLU A 168 -21.60 -22.67 -2.86
C GLU A 168 -20.30 -22.02 -2.38
N ASN A 169 -20.11 -20.73 -2.64
CA ASN A 169 -18.94 -19.99 -2.17
C ASN A 169 -18.92 -19.85 -0.63
N LEU A 170 -20.07 -19.60 0.01
CA LEU A 170 -20.12 -19.46 1.46
C LEU A 170 -19.87 -20.78 2.22
N ASN A 171 -20.17 -21.91 1.58
CA ASN A 171 -19.97 -23.25 2.13
C ASN A 171 -18.66 -23.90 1.72
N ALA A 172 -17.86 -23.30 0.86
CA ALA A 172 -16.60 -23.85 0.37
C ALA A 172 -15.48 -23.81 1.44
N LYS A 173 -15.59 -24.72 2.40
CA LYS A 173 -14.71 -24.88 3.57
C LYS A 173 -14.70 -26.35 4.02
N GLY A 174 -13.65 -26.77 4.72
CA GLY A 174 -13.51 -28.16 5.16
C GLY A 174 -12.35 -28.40 6.12
N ARG A 175 -12.18 -29.67 6.51
CA ARG A 175 -11.03 -30.19 7.24
C ARG A 175 -10.18 -31.04 6.31
N LEU A 176 -8.87 -30.82 6.35
CA LEU A 176 -7.87 -31.57 5.62
C LEU A 176 -7.03 -32.37 6.63
N VAL A 177 -7.09 -33.69 6.54
CA VAL A 177 -6.17 -34.61 7.23
C VAL A 177 -4.86 -34.65 6.45
N LEU A 178 -3.74 -34.38 7.11
CA LEU A 178 -2.42 -34.23 6.48
C LEU A 178 -1.70 -35.56 6.26
N SER A 179 -2.07 -36.60 7.02
CA SER A 179 -1.54 -37.96 6.94
C SER A 179 -2.57 -38.91 6.32
N GLY A 180 -2.60 -39.01 4.98
CA GLY A 180 -3.39 -40.04 4.28
C GLY A 180 -4.88 -39.73 4.07
N SER A 181 -5.51 -40.50 3.19
CA SER A 181 -6.75 -40.22 2.44
C SER A 181 -7.89 -39.56 3.23
N ALA A 182 -8.43 -38.49 2.64
CA ALA A 182 -9.43 -37.60 3.21
C ALA A 182 -10.66 -38.32 3.80
N ALA A 183 -10.87 -38.13 5.11
CA ALA A 183 -12.18 -38.30 5.73
C ALA A 183 -12.77 -36.91 6.00
N SER A 184 -13.74 -36.54 5.15
CA SER A 184 -14.58 -35.36 5.33
C SER A 184 -15.60 -35.63 6.42
N THR A 185 -15.47 -34.96 7.57
CA THR A 185 -16.59 -34.77 8.50
C THR A 185 -16.65 -33.29 8.91
N TYR A 186 -17.74 -32.66 8.50
CA TYR A 186 -18.10 -31.28 8.83
C TYR A 186 -18.47 -31.18 10.32
N VAL A 187 -17.93 -30.17 11.00
CA VAL A 187 -18.59 -29.57 12.17
C VAL A 187 -18.49 -28.06 12.00
N SER A 188 -19.66 -27.42 11.89
CA SER A 188 -19.83 -25.98 11.75
C SER A 188 -19.61 -25.28 13.09
N ALA A 189 -18.78 -24.23 13.10
CA ALA A 189 -18.85 -23.13 14.07
C ALA A 189 -18.27 -21.85 13.42
N PRO A 190 -18.76 -20.65 13.77
CA PRO A 190 -18.37 -19.41 13.13
C PRO A 190 -17.05 -18.88 13.73
N VAL A 191 -16.16 -18.35 12.89
CA VAL A 191 -15.27 -17.18 13.14
C VAL A 191 -14.40 -16.94 11.90
N LEU A 192 -14.26 -15.66 11.56
CA LEU A 192 -13.67 -15.07 10.34
C LEU A 192 -12.24 -14.58 10.61
N MET A 193 -11.21 -15.00 9.83
CA MET A 193 -10.02 -14.19 9.51
C MET A 193 -9.04 -14.85 8.49
N LEU A 194 -8.56 -14.09 7.49
CA LEU A 194 -7.26 -14.27 6.78
C LEU A 194 -6.74 -12.91 6.25
N LEU A 195 -5.42 -12.77 6.08
CA LEU A 195 -4.72 -11.58 5.54
C LEU A 195 -4.17 -11.84 4.13
N GLY A 196 -4.25 -10.84 3.24
CA GLY A 196 -3.42 -10.73 2.03
C GLY A 196 -4.05 -9.82 0.98
N PHE A 197 -3.32 -8.77 0.54
CA PHE A 197 -3.74 -7.70 -0.38
C PHE A 197 -5.17 -7.19 -0.18
N ALA A 198 -5.32 -6.17 0.68
CA ALA A 198 -6.57 -5.44 0.73
C ALA A 198 -6.72 -4.62 -0.56
N GLY A 199 -7.43 -5.17 -1.55
CA GLY A 199 -8.44 -4.36 -2.21
C GLY A 199 -9.32 -3.84 -1.08
N PHE A 200 -9.26 -2.54 -0.80
CA PHE A 200 -10.04 -1.93 0.27
C PHE A 200 -11.50 -2.36 0.14
N LEU A 201 -11.96 -3.23 1.03
CA LEU A 201 -13.36 -3.30 1.36
C LEU A 201 -13.63 -2.09 2.26
N ALA A 202 -13.77 -0.93 1.64
CA ALA A 202 -14.59 0.11 2.20
C ALA A 202 -16.02 -0.43 2.19
N ILE A 203 -16.55 -0.74 3.36
CA ILE A 203 -17.99 -0.73 3.55
C ILE A 203 -18.39 0.73 3.31
N ALA A 204 -18.98 0.98 2.15
CA ALA A 204 -19.96 2.06 1.98
C ALA A 204 -21.34 1.38 1.98
#